data_AF-A0A534WN92-F1
#
_entry.id   AF-A0A534WN92-F1
#
_cell.length_a   1.000
_cell.length_b   1.000
_cell.length_c   1.000
_cell.angle_alpha   90.00
_cell.angle_beta   90.00
_cell.angle_gamma   90.00
#
_symmetry.space_group_name_H-M   'P 1'
#
loop_
_entity.id
_entity.type
_entity.pdbx_description
1 polymer ?
#
loop_
_entity_poly.entity_id
_entity_poly.type
_entity_poly.pdbx_seq_one_letter_code
_entity_poly.pdbx_strand_id
1 'polypeptide(L)'
;MPLVLLAALLCAATEPLALPPPAQTVERAAKPRKRPGKPAMTGVLNVNRATEAELRLLPGIGKRRAQLIVERRGKKPFATVDEVGRIKGMRTLVQRLRSRLTVQGDTTLRPLRP
;
A
#
# COMPACT_ATOMS: atom_id res chain seq x y z
N MET A 1 61.67 -30.21 -33.06
CA MET A 1 60.49 -30.37 -32.17
C MET A 1 60.85 -29.76 -30.83
N PRO A 2 60.08 -28.77 -30.35
CA PRO A 2 60.63 -27.59 -29.68
C PRO A 2 60.89 -27.77 -28.18
N LEU A 3 62.08 -27.32 -27.78
CA LEU A 3 62.38 -26.38 -26.69
C LEU A 3 61.43 -26.33 -25.49
N VAL A 4 61.91 -26.92 -24.39
CA VAL A 4 61.43 -26.82 -23.02
C VAL A 4 61.66 -25.38 -22.52
N LEU A 5 60.57 -24.68 -22.17
CA LEU A 5 60.58 -23.27 -21.79
C LEU A 5 60.64 -23.11 -20.25
N LEU A 6 61.65 -22.35 -19.81
CA LEU A 6 61.73 -21.38 -18.70
C LEU A 6 60.87 -21.62 -17.44
N ALA A 7 61.47 -21.84 -16.27
CA ALA A 7 62.10 -20.84 -15.37
C ALA A 7 61.14 -20.24 -14.32
N ALA A 8 61.26 -20.81 -13.13
CA ALA A 8 61.35 -20.18 -11.81
C ALA A 8 60.86 -18.73 -11.58
N LEU A 9 60.05 -18.62 -10.53
CA LEU A 9 60.20 -17.72 -9.37
C LEU A 9 60.13 -16.20 -9.63
N LEU A 10 59.07 -15.53 -9.16
CA LEU A 10 59.21 -14.31 -8.38
C LEU A 10 57.96 -13.98 -7.55
N CYS A 11 58.25 -13.49 -6.35
CA CYS A 11 57.37 -13.03 -5.28
C CYS A 11 56.45 -11.85 -5.65
N ALA A 12 55.26 -11.89 -5.02
CA ALA A 12 54.64 -10.86 -4.18
C ALA A 12 54.63 -9.39 -4.63
N ALA A 13 53.42 -8.83 -4.73
CA ALA A 13 52.92 -7.68 -3.95
C ALA A 13 51.59 -7.24 -4.58
N THR A 14 50.52 -7.16 -3.79
CA THR A 14 49.92 -5.87 -3.41
C THR A 14 49.53 -5.03 -4.62
N GLU A 15 48.24 -4.92 -4.90
CA GLU A 15 47.65 -3.61 -5.19
C GLU A 15 46.16 -3.62 -4.83
N PRO A 16 45.65 -2.48 -4.34
CA PRO A 16 44.70 -2.44 -3.24
C PRO A 16 43.38 -1.78 -3.69
N LEU A 17 42.49 -1.56 -2.71
CA LEU A 17 41.46 -0.51 -2.77
C LEU A 17 40.36 -0.66 -3.82
N ALA A 18 39.33 -1.42 -3.47
CA ALA A 18 37.97 -1.10 -3.90
C ALA A 18 37.00 -1.09 -2.71
N LEU A 19 37.26 -0.20 -1.76
CA LEU A 19 36.27 0.48 -0.92
C LEU A 19 36.81 1.90 -0.70
N PRO A 20 35.98 2.96 -0.61
CA PRO A 20 34.83 2.99 0.30
C PRO A 20 33.63 3.86 -0.23
N PRO A 21 32.74 4.43 0.62
CA PRO A 21 31.37 3.98 0.95
C PRO A 21 30.35 5.11 0.55
N PRO A 22 29.09 5.27 1.05
CA PRO A 22 28.45 4.62 2.18
C PRO A 22 26.98 4.18 1.98
N ALA A 23 26.55 3.35 2.93
CA ALA A 23 25.23 3.42 3.55
C ALA A 23 24.05 3.80 2.65
N GLN A 24 23.45 2.78 2.03
CA GLN A 24 21.99 2.70 2.06
C GLN A 24 21.58 1.41 2.74
N THR A 25 21.96 1.32 4.01
CA THR A 25 21.02 0.91 5.03
C THR A 25 19.80 1.82 4.87
N VAL A 26 18.88 1.49 3.96
CA VAL A 26 17.48 1.87 4.15
C VAL A 26 16.93 0.98 5.25
N GLU A 27 17.54 1.13 6.43
CA GLU A 27 16.83 1.27 7.69
C GLU A 27 15.89 2.47 7.52
N ARG A 28 14.84 2.28 6.72
CA ARG A 28 13.62 3.01 6.98
C ARG A 28 12.94 2.22 8.08
N ALA A 29 13.48 2.41 9.28
CA ALA A 29 12.70 2.40 10.50
C ALA A 29 11.42 3.20 10.19
N ALA A 30 10.38 2.49 9.80
CA ALA A 30 9.03 2.99 9.84
C ALA A 30 8.69 3.07 11.33
N LYS A 31 9.24 4.09 12.01
CA LYS A 31 8.60 4.69 13.18
C LYS A 31 7.10 4.70 12.86
N PRO A 32 6.22 4.17 13.72
CA PRO A 32 4.80 4.33 13.52
C PRO A 32 4.53 5.82 13.64
N ARG A 33 4.65 6.55 12.52
CA ARG A 33 4.13 7.90 12.37
C ARG A 33 2.66 7.71 12.59
N LYS A 34 2.24 7.96 13.84
CA LYS A 34 0.86 8.09 14.30
C LYS A 34 0.23 9.00 13.27
N ARG A 35 -0.44 8.39 12.28
CA ARG A 35 -1.00 9.13 11.16
C ARG A 35 -1.95 10.13 11.81
N PRO A 36 -1.91 11.42 11.45
CA PRO A 36 -2.93 12.35 11.91
C PRO A 36 -4.28 11.67 11.64
N GLY A 37 -5.05 11.49 12.72
CA GLY A 37 -6.33 10.82 12.65
C GLY A 37 -7.12 11.48 11.53
N LYS A 38 -7.53 10.69 10.53
CA LYS A 38 -8.39 11.22 9.47
C LYS A 38 -9.54 11.98 10.15
N PRO A 39 -9.91 13.18 9.67
CA PRO A 39 -10.94 14.01 10.29
C PRO A 39 -12.15 13.13 10.61
N ALA A 40 -12.72 13.30 11.80
CA ALA A 40 -13.93 12.59 12.16
C ALA A 40 -14.96 12.87 11.06
N MET A 41 -15.46 11.81 10.42
CA MET A 41 -16.49 11.94 9.40
C MET A 41 -17.76 11.32 9.95
N THR A 42 -18.86 12.04 9.78
CA THR A 42 -20.19 11.61 10.18
C THR A 42 -21.00 11.25 8.95
N GLY A 43 -21.91 10.29 9.10
CA GLY A 43 -22.76 9.80 8.02
C GLY A 43 -22.27 8.50 7.39
N VAL A 44 -23.01 8.09 6.37
CA VAL A 44 -22.88 6.78 5.73
C VAL A 44 -22.37 6.96 4.30
N LEU A 45 -21.35 6.17 3.93
CA LEU A 45 -20.77 6.20 2.59
C LEU A 45 -21.43 5.15 1.70
N ASN A 46 -21.99 5.58 0.56
CA ASN A 46 -22.47 4.64 -0.44
C ASN A 46 -21.29 4.12 -1.28
N VAL A 47 -20.94 2.84 -1.17
CA VAL A 47 -19.83 2.23 -1.93
C VAL A 47 -20.07 2.15 -3.45
N ASN A 48 -21.33 2.11 -3.88
CA ASN A 48 -21.67 2.09 -5.30
C ASN A 48 -21.50 3.46 -5.95
N ARG A 49 -21.84 4.55 -5.22
CA ARG A 49 -21.76 5.93 -5.74
C ARG A 49 -20.50 6.70 -5.37
N ALA A 50 -19.84 6.37 -4.27
CA ALA A 50 -18.68 7.12 -3.79
C ALA A 50 -17.54 7.17 -4.81
N THR A 51 -16.89 8.31 -4.88
CA THR A 51 -15.67 8.52 -5.66
C THR A 51 -14.48 7.80 -5.01
N GLU A 52 -13.39 7.61 -5.77
CA GLU A 52 -12.15 7.04 -5.21
C GLU A 52 -11.62 7.89 -4.04
N ALA A 53 -11.76 9.22 -4.15
CA ALA A 53 -11.34 10.16 -3.11
C ALA A 53 -12.15 9.96 -1.82
N GLU A 54 -13.47 9.84 -1.90
CA GLU A 54 -14.35 9.62 -0.75
C GLU A 54 -14.09 8.25 -0.09
N LEU A 55 -13.89 7.21 -0.88
CA LEU A 55 -13.52 5.88 -0.36
C LEU A 55 -12.21 5.95 0.44
N ARG A 56 -11.23 6.72 -0.04
CA ARG A 56 -9.95 6.93 0.66
C ARG A 56 -10.09 7.71 1.97
N LEU A 57 -11.21 8.37 2.24
CA LEU A 57 -11.44 9.02 3.52
C LEU A 57 -11.69 8.00 4.64
N LEU A 58 -12.16 6.80 4.31
CA LEU A 58 -12.39 5.75 5.29
C LEU A 58 -11.08 5.23 5.88
N PRO A 59 -11.01 5.00 7.20
CA PRO A 59 -9.79 4.52 7.84
C PRO A 59 -9.42 3.14 7.29
N GLY A 60 -8.17 2.99 6.88
CA GLY A 60 -7.67 1.74 6.26
C GLY A 60 -7.97 1.60 4.77
N ILE A 61 -8.78 2.45 4.13
CA ILE A 61 -8.86 2.50 2.67
C ILE A 61 -7.79 3.47 2.15
N GLY A 62 -6.96 2.98 1.23
CA GLY A 62 -5.98 3.75 0.47
C GLY A 62 -6.18 3.56 -1.03
N LYS A 63 -5.35 4.19 -1.86
CA LYS A 63 -5.44 4.19 -3.34
C LYS A 63 -5.76 2.80 -3.93
N ARG A 64 -4.94 1.79 -3.60
CA ARG A 64 -5.12 0.42 -4.11
C ARG A 64 -6.48 -0.18 -3.76
N ARG A 65 -6.96 -0.01 -2.53
CA ARG A 65 -8.26 -0.55 -2.09
C ARG A 65 -9.43 0.20 -2.73
N ALA A 66 -9.33 1.52 -2.84
CA ALA A 66 -10.35 2.33 -3.49
C ALA A 66 -10.48 1.98 -4.98
N GLN A 67 -9.36 1.83 -5.70
CA GLN A 67 -9.36 1.38 -7.10
C GLN A 67 -10.01 0.00 -7.26
N LEU A 68 -9.72 -0.96 -6.38
CA LEU A 68 -10.36 -2.29 -6.43
C LEU A 68 -11.89 -2.21 -6.26
N ILE A 69 -12.39 -1.30 -5.43
CA ILE A 69 -13.83 -1.08 -5.26
C ILE A 69 -14.43 -0.53 -6.56
N VAL A 70 -13.77 0.47 -7.16
CA VAL A 70 -14.20 1.09 -8.42
C VAL A 70 -14.20 0.08 -9.58
N GLU A 71 -13.15 -0.72 -9.70
CA GLU A 71 -13.06 -1.77 -10.72
C GLU A 71 -14.15 -2.84 -10.50
N ARG A 72 -14.35 -3.28 -9.25
CA ARG A 72 -15.33 -4.32 -8.95
C ARG A 72 -16.75 -3.86 -9.23
N ARG A 73 -17.15 -2.63 -8.84
CA ARG A 73 -18.50 -2.12 -9.11
C ARG A 73 -18.77 -1.95 -10.60
N GLY A 74 -17.74 -1.64 -11.40
CA GLY A 74 -17.85 -1.57 -12.86
C GLY A 74 -18.23 -2.91 -13.49
N LYS A 75 -17.79 -4.03 -12.89
CA LYS A 75 -18.16 -5.39 -13.32
C LYS A 75 -19.55 -5.81 -12.83
N LYS A 76 -19.87 -5.52 -11.56
CA LYS A 76 -21.19 -5.74 -10.97
C LYS A 76 -21.35 -4.86 -9.72
N PRO A 77 -22.46 -4.12 -9.58
CA PRO A 77 -22.69 -3.30 -8.40
C PRO A 77 -22.76 -4.16 -7.13
N PHE A 78 -22.41 -3.57 -5.98
CA PHE A 78 -22.49 -4.24 -4.69
C PHE A 78 -23.94 -4.25 -4.21
N ALA A 79 -24.50 -5.44 -4.00
CA ALA A 79 -25.85 -5.61 -3.46
C ALA A 79 -25.89 -5.48 -1.94
N THR A 80 -24.79 -5.80 -1.26
CA THR A 80 -24.64 -5.69 0.20
C THR A 80 -23.25 -5.20 0.57
N VAL A 81 -23.14 -4.61 1.76
CA VAL A 81 -21.84 -4.16 2.31
C VAL A 81 -20.87 -5.34 2.45
N ASP A 82 -21.36 -6.56 2.68
CA ASP A 82 -20.54 -7.77 2.82
C ASP A 82 -19.83 -8.16 1.52
N GLU A 83 -20.43 -7.89 0.36
CA GLU A 83 -19.79 -8.14 -0.95
C GLU A 83 -18.50 -7.33 -1.14
N VAL A 84 -18.41 -6.14 -0.53
CA VAL A 84 -17.18 -5.35 -0.52
C VAL A 84 -16.08 -6.10 0.23
N GLY A 85 -16.43 -6.87 1.25
CA GLY A 85 -15.52 -7.70 2.04
C GLY A 85 -14.96 -8.91 1.27
N ARG A 86 -15.59 -9.30 0.15
CA ARG A 86 -15.09 -10.37 -0.73
C ARG A 86 -13.82 -9.98 -1.50
N ILE A 87 -13.51 -8.68 -1.56
CA ILE A 87 -12.26 -8.18 -2.15
C ILE A 87 -11.10 -8.50 -1.20
N LYS A 88 -9.99 -8.99 -1.76
CA LYS A 88 -8.81 -9.43 -1.01
C LYS A 88 -8.32 -8.33 -0.05
N GLY A 89 -8.29 -8.65 1.25
CA GLY A 89 -7.81 -7.74 2.30
C GLY A 89 -8.79 -6.62 2.67
N MET A 90 -10.06 -6.72 2.31
CA MET A 90 -11.11 -5.74 2.69
C MET A 90 -12.07 -6.26 3.75
N ARG A 91 -12.17 -7.58 3.97
CA ARG A 91 -13.08 -8.20 4.94
C ARG A 91 -13.03 -7.58 6.33
N THR A 92 -11.84 -7.50 6.94
CA THR A 92 -11.67 -6.92 8.28
C THR A 92 -12.04 -5.44 8.34
N LEU A 93 -11.80 -4.70 7.27
CA LEU A 93 -12.12 -3.27 7.18
C LEU A 93 -13.63 -3.06 7.11
N VAL A 94 -14.31 -3.84 6.28
CA VAL A 94 -15.77 -3.80 6.11
C VAL A 94 -16.47 -4.16 7.42
N GLN A 95 -15.99 -5.16 8.15
CA GLN A 95 -16.55 -5.51 9.47
C GLN A 95 -16.47 -4.33 10.45
N ARG A 96 -15.34 -3.62 10.48
CA ARG A 96 -15.15 -2.44 11.36
C ARG A 96 -15.95 -1.21 10.92
N LEU A 97 -16.27 -1.12 9.64
CA LEU A 97 -16.97 0.03 9.04
C LEU A 97 -18.42 -0.26 8.67
N ARG A 98 -18.97 -1.41 9.07
CA ARG A 98 -20.30 -1.85 8.64
C ARG A 98 -21.38 -0.81 8.95
N SER A 99 -21.30 -0.15 10.11
CA SER A 99 -22.23 0.92 10.52
C SER A 99 -22.04 2.25 9.79
N ARG A 100 -20.99 2.40 8.99
CA ARG A 100 -20.65 3.63 8.22
C ARG A 100 -20.72 3.43 6.71
N LEU A 101 -21.12 2.24 6.26
CA LEU A 101 -21.21 1.87 4.84
C LEU A 101 -22.65 1.55 4.47
N THR A 102 -23.07 2.03 3.30
CA THR A 102 -24.32 1.61 2.65
C THR A 102 -24.05 1.23 1.21
N VAL A 103 -24.96 0.46 0.64
CA VAL A 103 -25.00 0.10 -0.79
C VAL A 103 -26.20 0.72 -1.50
N GLN A 104 -27.17 1.23 -0.75
CA GLN A 104 -28.42 1.81 -1.23
C GLN A 104 -28.55 3.27 -0.75
N GLY A 105 -29.30 4.09 -1.52
CA GLY A 105 -29.53 5.52 -1.23
C GLY A 105 -28.37 6.43 -1.65
N ASP A 106 -28.36 7.68 -1.18
CA ASP A 106 -27.30 8.65 -1.48
C ASP A 106 -26.15 8.61 -0.47
N THR A 107 -24.94 8.99 -0.92
CA THR A 107 -23.77 9.14 -0.03
C THR A 107 -24.03 10.30 0.92
N THR A 108 -24.15 10.03 2.23
CA THR A 108 -24.36 11.04 3.27
C THR A 108 -23.07 11.38 4.04
N LEU A 109 -21.94 10.81 3.63
CA LEU A 109 -20.67 10.99 4.34
C LEU A 109 -20.19 12.44 4.22
N ARG A 110 -20.13 13.16 5.36
CA ARG A 110 -19.68 14.55 5.44
C ARG A 110 -18.47 14.68 6.38
N PRO A 111 -17.47 15.52 6.04
CA PRO A 111 -16.42 15.87 6.99
C PRO A 111 -17.04 16.64 8.16
N LEU A 112 -16.76 16.20 9.40
CA LEU A 112 -17.12 16.99 10.59
C LEU A 112 -16.30 18.28 10.51
N ARG A 113 -16.98 19.40 10.23
CA ARG A 113 -16.38 20.72 10.29
C ARG A 113 -16.06 21.00 11.78
N PRO A 114 -14.85 21.49 12.13
CA PRO A 114 -14.51 21.84 13.50
C PRO A 114 -15.37 23.01 14.00
#